data_AF-A0A9P1BGL9-F1
#
_entry.id   AF-A0A9P1BGL9-F1
#
_cell.length_a   1.000
_cell.length_b   1.000
_cell.length_c   1.000
_cell.angle_alpha   90.00
_cell.angle_beta   90.00
_cell.angle_gamma   90.00
#
_symmetry.space_group_name_H-M   'P 1'
#
loop_
_entity.id
_entity.type
_entity.pdbx_description
1 polymer ?
#
loop_
_entity_poly.entity_id
_entity_poly.type
_entity_poly.pdbx_seq_one_letter_code
_entity_poly.pdbx_strand_id
1 'polypeptide(L)'
;MGRLRLASRCMALLVAVHRTQGLATTTFSESFSGAAADGLRLRVLSWNVAAVNNNPFEYWITHPKSEYKQLMESVERFISQPGEEDVMVHEVFTDEMFQRLMERMRSAELEGIDVVEKLWSSTYRTRRIVTEFLRDPVIGKKRLASMPDRVTNTIQLMQGRTYRPSVVNCYVGELGSLEVWFSKWLSFFFEENVDLDHSGSKKVYTLLQKIRKKKYPAISEEEEAASIPLQLMMQGIFDAILMRLMLRTDVSTSWEDLRREICDSLNSKKNELIKGILQETYKDADVLFLQEAGNELLTLLREKYTDAFHIAVPRSFSNERAQNSIILLRRSIFAEPTEVEVPADGWDPGDLLLLRCQVHQGPEIALASFHGDTNGLLTVPMLSKVWRHVPVSRLVFGLDANTHEKKVDGKAHVLDFEETYRGLGLQACWGDVKPKLYTTFNARTYLQPQLNKAAKSNELEEKGDRNPKDFVLFTKHFKVGDVIRDNTGEGRYVEDMVFPTLQFPSDHALVAVDLLLDSSERSEL
;
A
#
# COMPACT_ATOMS: atom_id res chain seq x y z
N MET A 1 6.52 -62.95 -45.89
CA MET A 1 5.71 -61.87 -46.48
C MET A 1 4.92 -61.19 -45.37
N GLY A 2 5.15 -59.88 -45.18
CA GLY A 2 4.17 -58.92 -44.65
C GLY A 2 3.66 -59.08 -43.21
N ARG A 3 4.11 -58.14 -42.36
CA ARG A 3 3.40 -57.58 -41.18
C ARG A 3 3.25 -58.49 -39.95
N LEU A 4 4.11 -58.28 -38.95
CA LEU A 4 3.77 -57.94 -37.56
C LEU A 4 5.06 -57.83 -36.74
N ARG A 5 5.28 -56.68 -36.08
CA ARG A 5 6.06 -56.43 -34.84
C ARG A 5 6.59 -54.99 -34.86
N LEU A 6 5.94 -54.09 -34.14
CA LEU A 6 6.55 -52.87 -33.64
C LEU A 6 6.15 -52.72 -32.16
N ALA A 7 7.01 -53.22 -31.28
CA ALA A 7 7.05 -52.90 -29.87
C ALA A 7 8.52 -52.94 -29.45
N SER A 8 8.89 -51.96 -28.61
CA SER A 8 10.16 -51.80 -27.90
C SER A 8 11.30 -51.06 -28.61
N ARG A 9 11.77 -50.01 -27.90
CA ARG A 9 13.05 -49.28 -27.97
C ARG A 9 13.07 -47.96 -28.76
N CYS A 10 12.88 -46.86 -28.04
CA CYS A 10 13.58 -45.59 -28.27
C CYS A 10 13.84 -44.91 -26.91
N MET A 11 14.94 -45.33 -26.28
CA MET A 11 15.65 -44.59 -25.24
C MET A 11 16.88 -43.99 -25.92
N ALA A 12 17.20 -42.74 -25.58
CA ALA A 12 18.47 -42.05 -25.79
C ALA A 12 18.92 -41.81 -27.26
N LEU A 13 18.79 -40.58 -27.74
CA LEU A 13 19.82 -39.87 -28.53
C LEU A 13 19.40 -38.41 -28.76
N LEU A 14 20.28 -37.46 -28.40
CA LEU A 14 20.43 -36.05 -28.85
C LEU A 14 20.57 -35.03 -27.71
N VAL A 15 21.71 -35.09 -27.03
CA VAL A 15 22.39 -33.90 -26.49
C VAL A 15 23.86 -34.05 -26.86
N ALA A 16 24.30 -33.40 -27.95
CA ALA A 16 25.66 -32.89 -28.12
C ALA A 16 25.85 -32.17 -29.48
N VAL A 17 26.45 -30.98 -29.38
CA VAL A 17 27.22 -30.22 -30.39
C VAL A 17 26.45 -29.39 -31.44
N HIS A 18 26.22 -28.12 -31.10
CA HIS A 18 26.87 -27.02 -31.84
C HIS A 18 27.32 -25.91 -30.88
N ARG A 19 28.64 -25.85 -30.70
CA ARG A 19 29.44 -24.72 -30.21
C ARG A 19 29.68 -23.81 -31.43
N THR A 20 29.51 -22.50 -31.25
CA THR A 20 30.41 -21.38 -31.62
C THR A 20 29.65 -20.16 -32.10
N GLN A 21 29.69 -19.11 -31.26
CA GLN A 21 29.69 -17.65 -31.50
C GLN A 21 29.14 -17.06 -30.19
N GLY A 22 29.91 -16.52 -29.25
CA GLY A 22 31.13 -15.72 -29.40
C GLY A 22 30.80 -14.25 -29.10
N LEU A 23 30.37 -13.95 -27.87
CA LEU A 23 30.38 -12.59 -27.32
C LEU A 23 30.84 -12.72 -25.85
N ALA A 24 31.99 -12.12 -25.59
CA ALA A 24 32.77 -12.27 -24.38
C ALA A 24 32.01 -11.72 -23.16
N THR A 25 31.69 -12.60 -22.21
CA THR A 25 31.46 -12.23 -20.82
C THR A 25 32.81 -11.99 -20.16
N THR A 26 33.26 -10.74 -20.17
CA THR A 26 34.36 -10.29 -19.33
C THR A 26 33.89 -10.27 -17.89
N THR A 27 34.25 -11.29 -17.13
CA THR A 27 34.23 -11.26 -15.66
C THR A 27 35.27 -10.26 -15.18
N PHE A 28 34.83 -9.04 -14.83
CA PHE A 28 35.63 -8.14 -14.01
C PHE A 28 35.26 -8.36 -12.54
N SER A 29 36.08 -9.17 -11.88
CA SER A 29 36.25 -9.09 -10.43
C SER A 29 37.34 -8.07 -10.16
N GLU A 30 36.97 -6.81 -10.01
CA GLU A 30 37.85 -5.81 -9.40
C GLU A 30 37.12 -5.19 -8.22
N SER A 31 37.71 -5.38 -7.05
CA SER A 31 37.46 -4.60 -5.86
C SER A 31 37.77 -3.14 -6.17
N PHE A 32 36.75 -2.32 -6.41
CA PHE A 32 36.90 -0.88 -6.54
C PHE A 32 37.11 -0.23 -5.16
N SER A 33 38.34 -0.34 -4.67
CA SER A 33 38.91 0.67 -3.77
C SER A 33 39.71 1.64 -4.64
N GLY A 34 39.08 2.72 -5.07
CA GLY A 34 39.75 3.70 -5.93
C GLY A 34 38.93 4.95 -6.08
N ALA A 35 39.23 5.95 -5.25
CA ALA A 35 39.00 7.34 -5.60
C ALA A 35 39.88 7.66 -6.83
N ALA A 36 39.37 7.33 -8.02
CA ALA A 36 39.99 7.71 -9.29
C ALA A 36 39.49 9.09 -9.71
N ALA A 37 40.21 9.73 -10.63
CA ALA A 37 40.13 11.15 -10.98
C ALA A 37 38.80 11.65 -11.59
N ASP A 38 37.76 10.82 -11.62
CA ASP A 38 36.41 11.13 -12.06
C ASP A 38 35.52 11.42 -10.84
N GLY A 39 34.64 12.43 -10.92
CA GLY A 39 33.84 12.92 -9.78
C GLY A 39 33.11 11.84 -8.96
N LEU A 40 32.67 12.21 -7.75
CA LEU A 40 31.91 11.30 -6.88
C LEU A 40 30.62 10.86 -7.58
N ARG A 41 30.48 9.57 -7.86
CA ARG A 41 29.21 8.95 -8.31
C ARG A 41 28.46 8.44 -7.09
N LEU A 42 27.17 8.77 -7.01
CA LEU A 42 26.24 8.25 -6.01
C LEU A 42 25.11 7.51 -6.70
N ARG A 43 24.90 6.25 -6.34
CA ARG A 43 23.69 5.51 -6.70
C ARG A 43 22.60 5.82 -5.68
N VAL A 44 21.57 6.56 -6.09
CA VAL A 44 20.52 7.07 -5.21
C VAL A 44 19.21 6.36 -5.51
N LEU A 45 18.51 5.93 -4.47
CA LEU A 45 17.21 5.26 -4.54
C LEU A 45 16.18 6.05 -3.75
N SER A 46 14.99 6.26 -4.31
CA SER A 46 13.81 6.74 -3.59
C SER A 46 12.65 5.76 -3.77
N TRP A 47 11.98 5.40 -2.68
CA TRP A 47 10.86 4.47 -2.72
C TRP A 47 9.86 4.73 -1.59
N ASN A 48 8.62 5.06 -1.94
CA ASN A 48 7.51 4.94 -1.02
C ASN A 48 7.20 3.44 -0.83
N VAL A 49 7.47 2.93 0.36
CA VAL A 49 7.32 1.52 0.72
C VAL A 49 5.99 1.24 1.39
N ALA A 50 5.01 2.15 1.31
CA ALA A 50 3.67 1.99 1.84
C ALA A 50 3.05 0.64 1.44
N ALA A 51 2.16 0.13 2.30
CA ALA A 51 1.41 -1.08 1.99
C ALA A 51 0.13 -0.69 1.26
N VAL A 52 -0.27 -1.55 0.33
CA VAL A 52 -1.70 -1.73 0.11
C VAL A 52 -2.35 -2.16 1.43
N ASN A 53 -3.50 -1.57 1.75
CA ASN A 53 -4.23 -1.79 3.00
C ASN A 53 -4.35 -3.29 3.37
N ASN A 54 -4.59 -3.59 4.65
CA ASN A 54 -4.75 -4.95 5.20
C ASN A 54 -5.85 -5.79 4.52
N ASN A 55 -6.69 -5.17 3.68
CA ASN A 55 -7.62 -5.85 2.80
C ASN A 55 -6.89 -6.38 1.54
N PRO A 56 -6.69 -7.70 1.41
CA PRO A 56 -5.96 -8.32 0.31
C PRO A 56 -6.63 -8.12 -1.05
N PHE A 57 -7.89 -7.71 -1.07
CA PHE A 57 -8.65 -7.47 -2.29
C PHE A 57 -9.03 -6.01 -2.49
N GLU A 58 -8.55 -5.05 -1.69
CA GLU A 58 -8.97 -3.65 -1.86
C GLU A 58 -8.60 -3.09 -3.22
N TYR A 59 -7.47 -3.54 -3.78
CA TYR A 59 -6.95 -3.10 -5.06
C TYR A 59 -6.81 -4.28 -6.03
N TRP A 60 -6.98 -3.97 -7.31
CA TRP A 60 -6.54 -4.82 -8.39
C TRP A 60 -5.03 -5.00 -8.26
N ILE A 61 -4.56 -6.24 -8.39
CA ILE A 61 -3.14 -6.57 -8.41
C ILE A 61 -2.81 -7.36 -9.67
N THR A 62 -1.54 -7.31 -10.08
CA THR A 62 -1.04 -8.25 -11.07
C THR A 62 -0.72 -9.57 -10.38
N HIS A 63 -1.51 -10.59 -10.69
CA HIS A 63 -1.41 -11.93 -10.10
C HIS A 63 -1.05 -12.97 -11.18
N PRO A 64 -0.13 -13.91 -10.92
CA PRO A 64 0.30 -14.90 -11.92
C PRO A 64 -0.78 -15.93 -12.26
N LYS A 65 -1.67 -16.24 -11.30
CA LYS A 65 -2.80 -17.15 -11.51
C LYS A 65 -3.98 -16.43 -12.16
N SER A 66 -4.47 -16.97 -13.28
CA SER A 66 -5.62 -16.43 -14.03
C SER A 66 -6.93 -16.43 -13.21
N GLU A 67 -7.01 -17.32 -12.24
CA GLU A 67 -8.11 -17.50 -11.29
C GLU A 67 -8.38 -16.25 -10.47
N TYR A 68 -7.34 -15.46 -10.16
CA TYR A 68 -7.52 -14.16 -9.51
C TYR A 68 -8.35 -13.21 -10.38
N LYS A 69 -8.00 -13.10 -11.66
CA LYS A 69 -8.72 -12.23 -12.60
C LYS A 69 -10.17 -12.72 -12.77
N GLN A 70 -10.37 -14.03 -12.91
CA GLN A 70 -11.71 -14.63 -12.99
C GLN A 70 -12.55 -14.33 -11.74
N LEU A 71 -11.95 -14.44 -10.55
CA LEU A 71 -12.60 -14.08 -9.29
C LEU A 71 -13.02 -12.61 -9.29
N MET A 72 -12.12 -11.68 -9.59
CA MET A 72 -12.41 -10.24 -9.58
C MET A 72 -13.47 -9.86 -10.63
N GLU A 73 -13.41 -10.44 -11.83
CA GLU A 73 -14.44 -10.24 -12.87
C GLU A 73 -15.79 -10.84 -12.48
N SER A 74 -15.80 -11.96 -11.73
CA SER A 74 -17.03 -12.53 -11.17
C SER A 74 -17.66 -11.62 -10.13
N VAL A 75 -16.85 -11.01 -9.26
CA VAL A 75 -17.30 -9.98 -8.30
C VAL A 75 -17.87 -8.78 -9.05
N GLU A 76 -17.16 -8.28 -10.05
CA GLU A 76 -17.62 -7.17 -10.89
C GLU A 76 -18.97 -7.47 -11.54
N ARG A 77 -19.15 -8.66 -12.12
CA ARG A 77 -20.40 -9.09 -12.73
C ARG A 77 -21.54 -9.16 -11.73
N PHE A 78 -21.29 -9.73 -10.55
CA PHE A 78 -22.27 -9.78 -9.47
C PHE A 78 -22.74 -8.38 -9.06
N ILE A 79 -21.84 -7.40 -8.95
CA ILE A 79 -22.24 -6.03 -8.57
C ILE A 79 -22.93 -5.27 -9.71
N SER A 80 -22.46 -5.45 -10.94
CA SER A 80 -22.96 -4.69 -12.09
C SER A 80 -24.26 -5.25 -12.67
N GLN A 81 -24.41 -6.58 -12.69
CA GLN A 81 -25.50 -7.33 -13.30
C GLN A 81 -25.90 -8.52 -12.41
N PRO A 82 -26.44 -8.27 -11.20
CA PRO A 82 -26.70 -9.33 -10.23
C PRO A 82 -27.80 -10.30 -10.68
N GLY A 83 -28.75 -9.88 -11.52
CA GLY A 83 -29.82 -10.75 -12.02
C GLY A 83 -30.62 -11.41 -10.88
N GLU A 84 -30.78 -12.73 -10.95
CA GLU A 84 -31.47 -13.52 -9.92
C GLU A 84 -30.67 -13.65 -8.60
N GLU A 85 -29.37 -13.35 -8.63
CA GLU A 85 -28.54 -13.32 -7.42
C GLU A 85 -28.81 -12.10 -6.52
N ASP A 86 -29.56 -11.10 -7.02
CA ASP A 86 -29.99 -9.92 -6.27
C ASP A 86 -31.18 -10.21 -5.33
N VAL A 87 -30.96 -11.17 -4.43
CA VAL A 87 -31.93 -11.64 -3.43
C VAL A 87 -32.13 -10.59 -2.33
N MET A 88 -33.16 -10.80 -1.50
CA MET A 88 -33.40 -9.94 -0.35
C MET A 88 -32.34 -10.17 0.74
N VAL A 89 -32.05 -9.14 1.55
CA VAL A 89 -31.06 -9.21 2.64
C VAL A 89 -31.34 -10.36 3.60
N HIS A 90 -32.59 -10.63 3.97
CA HIS A 90 -32.94 -11.73 4.88
C HIS A 90 -32.70 -13.13 4.30
N GLU A 91 -32.45 -13.26 2.99
CA GLU A 91 -32.05 -14.52 2.35
C GLU A 91 -30.55 -14.78 2.49
N VAL A 92 -29.79 -13.82 3.03
CA VAL A 92 -28.33 -13.89 3.22
C VAL A 92 -27.94 -13.67 4.69
N PHE A 93 -28.35 -12.54 5.26
CA PHE A 93 -28.26 -12.28 6.69
C PHE A 93 -29.63 -12.59 7.29
N THR A 94 -29.84 -13.83 7.73
CA THR A 94 -31.19 -14.34 8.00
C THR A 94 -31.85 -13.70 9.22
N ASP A 95 -33.18 -13.83 9.32
CA ASP A 95 -33.91 -13.42 10.53
C ASP A 95 -33.36 -14.13 11.79
N GLU A 96 -32.90 -15.38 11.67
CA GLU A 96 -32.25 -16.11 12.77
C GLU A 96 -30.90 -15.48 13.16
N MET A 97 -30.06 -15.13 12.19
CA MET A 97 -28.80 -14.43 12.44
C MET A 97 -29.06 -13.07 13.09
N PHE A 98 -30.07 -12.34 12.60
CA PHE A 98 -30.50 -11.10 13.21
C PHE A 98 -30.92 -11.30 14.67
N GLN A 99 -31.79 -12.28 14.98
CA GLN A 99 -32.20 -12.53 16.37
C GLN A 99 -31.03 -12.90 17.29
N ARG A 100 -30.09 -13.73 16.83
CA ARG A 100 -28.86 -14.07 17.58
C ARG A 100 -28.00 -12.84 17.84
N LEU A 101 -27.85 -11.95 16.86
CA LEU A 101 -27.15 -10.68 17.05
C LEU A 101 -27.86 -9.80 18.09
N MET A 102 -29.18 -9.69 17.99
CA MET A 102 -30.01 -8.92 18.92
C MET A 102 -29.90 -9.44 20.36
N GLU A 103 -29.88 -10.76 20.56
CA GLU A 103 -29.66 -11.36 21.87
C GLU A 103 -28.30 -10.97 22.47
N ARG A 104 -27.23 -10.97 21.67
CA ARG A 104 -25.91 -10.50 22.12
C ARG A 104 -25.89 -9.02 22.43
N MET A 105 -26.52 -8.18 21.61
CA MET A 105 -26.61 -6.74 21.85
C MET A 105 -27.36 -6.43 23.15
N ARG A 106 -28.47 -7.13 23.42
CA ARG A 106 -29.23 -6.98 24.67
C ARG A 106 -28.42 -7.43 25.88
N SER A 107 -27.72 -8.56 25.76
CA SER A 107 -26.83 -9.08 26.82
C SER A 107 -25.65 -8.14 27.10
N ALA A 108 -25.21 -7.40 26.10
CA ALA A 108 -24.16 -6.38 26.20
C ALA A 108 -24.70 -4.99 26.62
N GLU A 109 -26.00 -4.88 26.92
CA GLU A 109 -26.68 -3.66 27.36
C GLU A 109 -26.48 -2.47 26.39
N LEU A 110 -26.46 -2.74 25.08
CA LEU A 110 -26.31 -1.66 24.09
C LEU A 110 -27.58 -0.79 24.04
N GLU A 111 -27.39 0.52 23.88
CA GLU A 111 -28.49 1.48 23.73
C GLU A 111 -29.03 1.51 22.28
N GLY A 112 -30.33 1.82 22.11
CA GLY A 112 -30.96 2.03 20.80
C GLY A 112 -31.28 0.73 20.03
N ILE A 113 -31.35 -0.40 20.71
CA ILE A 113 -31.66 -1.72 20.15
C ILE A 113 -33.06 -1.76 19.49
N ASP A 114 -34.03 -1.04 20.04
CA ASP A 114 -35.39 -0.89 19.51
C ASP A 114 -35.41 -0.23 18.12
N VAL A 115 -34.53 0.76 17.90
CA VAL A 115 -34.34 1.40 16.60
C VAL A 115 -33.80 0.38 15.58
N VAL A 116 -32.89 -0.50 16.00
CA VAL A 116 -32.34 -1.56 15.13
C VAL A 116 -33.43 -2.57 14.73
N GLU A 117 -34.27 -3.01 15.66
CA GLU A 117 -35.42 -3.89 15.36
C GLU A 117 -36.40 -3.26 14.38
N LYS A 118 -36.74 -1.99 14.62
CA LYS A 118 -37.59 -1.20 13.74
C LYS A 118 -37.00 -1.17 12.33
N LEU A 119 -35.75 -0.75 12.20
CA LEU A 119 -35.09 -0.60 10.90
C LEU A 119 -34.85 -1.93 10.17
N TRP A 120 -34.55 -3.02 10.90
CA TRP A 120 -34.52 -4.36 10.32
C TRP A 120 -35.86 -4.71 9.71
N SER A 121 -36.93 -4.61 10.51
CA SER A 121 -38.27 -5.06 10.16
C SER A 121 -38.91 -4.24 9.05
N SER A 122 -38.72 -2.91 9.08
CA SER A 122 -39.38 -1.97 8.18
C SER A 122 -38.58 -1.65 6.92
N THR A 123 -37.26 -1.89 6.93
CA THR A 123 -36.37 -1.36 5.89
C THR A 123 -35.38 -2.38 5.40
N TYR A 124 -34.44 -2.82 6.23
CA TYR A 124 -33.26 -3.54 5.73
C TYR A 124 -33.53 -4.97 5.30
N ARG A 125 -34.41 -5.72 5.99
CA ARG A 125 -34.63 -7.15 5.70
C ARG A 125 -35.14 -7.43 4.28
N THR A 126 -35.91 -6.52 3.70
CA THR A 126 -36.54 -6.67 2.38
C THR A 126 -35.75 -5.99 1.26
N ARG A 127 -34.65 -5.31 1.55
CA ARG A 127 -33.83 -4.71 0.49
C ARG A 127 -33.15 -5.78 -0.32
N ARG A 128 -32.96 -5.54 -1.62
CA ARG A 128 -32.07 -6.33 -2.46
C ARG A 128 -30.60 -6.09 -2.13
N ILE A 129 -29.81 -7.17 -2.03
CA ILE A 129 -28.43 -7.11 -1.53
C ILE A 129 -27.50 -6.26 -2.40
N VAL A 130 -27.66 -6.24 -3.72
CA VAL A 130 -26.82 -5.46 -4.63
C VAL A 130 -27.47 -4.13 -4.98
N THR A 131 -28.64 -4.15 -5.63
CA THR A 131 -29.23 -2.91 -6.21
C THR A 131 -29.72 -1.94 -5.15
N GLU A 132 -30.13 -2.43 -3.98
CA GLU A 132 -30.71 -1.60 -2.93
C GLU A 132 -29.82 -1.52 -1.68
N PHE A 133 -28.91 -2.45 -1.41
CA PHE A 133 -28.01 -2.33 -0.26
C PHE A 133 -26.60 -1.88 -0.65
N LEU A 134 -25.85 -2.69 -1.40
CA LEU A 134 -24.45 -2.37 -1.74
C LEU A 134 -24.30 -1.13 -2.62
N ARG A 135 -25.22 -0.92 -3.57
CA ARG A 135 -25.19 0.22 -4.50
C ARG A 135 -25.90 1.46 -3.98
N ASP A 136 -26.45 1.44 -2.77
CA ASP A 136 -27.14 2.60 -2.20
C ASP A 136 -26.14 3.70 -1.80
N PRO A 137 -26.15 4.86 -2.48
CA PRO A 137 -25.24 5.95 -2.18
C PRO A 137 -25.49 6.57 -0.79
N VAL A 138 -26.71 6.45 -0.24
CA VAL A 138 -27.06 6.95 1.09
C VAL A 138 -26.44 6.06 2.18
N ILE A 139 -26.51 4.73 2.05
CA ILE A 139 -25.83 3.82 2.99
C ILE A 139 -24.33 4.13 3.05
N GLY A 140 -23.68 4.32 1.90
CA GLY A 140 -22.27 4.70 1.83
C GLY A 140 -21.95 6.00 2.58
N LYS A 141 -22.81 7.03 2.44
CA LYS A 141 -22.67 8.32 3.14
C LYS A 141 -22.90 8.23 4.65
N LYS A 142 -23.73 7.29 5.12
CA LYS A 142 -23.98 7.06 6.55
C LYS A 142 -22.78 6.43 7.27
N ARG A 143 -21.87 5.80 6.53
CA ARG A 143 -20.66 5.14 7.04
C ARG A 143 -20.91 4.00 8.05
N LEU A 144 -22.14 3.52 8.19
CA LEU A 144 -22.53 2.48 9.15
C LEU A 144 -21.82 1.13 8.92
N ALA A 145 -21.41 0.81 7.68
CA ALA A 145 -20.58 -0.37 7.40
C ALA A 145 -19.08 -0.05 7.29
N SER A 146 -18.72 1.14 6.77
CA SER A 146 -17.32 1.49 6.50
C SER A 146 -16.53 2.03 7.70
N MET A 147 -17.18 2.59 8.71
CA MET A 147 -16.51 2.92 9.99
C MET A 147 -16.17 1.70 10.84
N PRO A 148 -17.10 0.76 11.10
CA PRO A 148 -16.73 -0.42 11.86
C PRO A 148 -15.69 -1.25 11.09
N ASP A 149 -15.74 -1.29 9.75
CA ASP A 149 -14.68 -1.93 8.97
C ASP A 149 -13.30 -1.30 9.21
N ARG A 150 -13.19 0.04 9.15
CA ARG A 150 -11.94 0.75 9.46
C ARG A 150 -11.37 0.41 10.84
N VAL A 151 -12.23 0.16 11.83
CA VAL A 151 -11.81 -0.07 13.22
C VAL A 151 -11.51 -1.55 13.50
N THR A 152 -12.25 -2.47 12.88
CA THR A 152 -12.28 -3.89 13.28
C THR A 152 -11.71 -4.84 12.23
N ASN A 153 -11.44 -4.36 11.01
CA ASN A 153 -10.89 -5.19 9.95
C ASN A 153 -9.56 -5.84 10.37
N THR A 154 -8.67 -5.05 10.96
CA THR A 154 -7.44 -5.50 11.63
C THR A 154 -7.27 -4.70 12.91
N ILE A 155 -7.07 -5.38 14.03
CA ILE A 155 -6.84 -4.75 15.34
C ILE A 155 -5.40 -5.04 15.74
N GLN A 156 -4.63 -3.98 15.97
CA GLN A 156 -3.29 -4.08 16.53
C GLN A 156 -3.41 -4.38 18.03
N LEU A 157 -2.73 -5.43 18.48
CA LEU A 157 -2.67 -5.86 19.88
C LEU A 157 -1.29 -5.55 20.45
N MET A 158 -1.17 -5.63 21.79
CA MET A 158 0.14 -5.62 22.46
C MET A 158 1.10 -6.69 21.90
N GLN A 159 0.54 -7.84 21.50
CA GLN A 159 1.27 -8.93 20.88
C GLN A 159 0.58 -9.33 19.57
N GLY A 160 1.10 -8.84 18.45
CA GLY A 160 0.61 -9.18 17.12
C GLY A 160 -0.69 -8.48 16.75
N ARG A 161 -1.54 -9.16 15.99
CA ARG A 161 -2.77 -8.62 15.40
C ARG A 161 -3.89 -9.66 15.49
N THR A 162 -5.12 -9.18 15.56
CA THR A 162 -6.31 -10.01 15.32
C THR A 162 -7.13 -9.43 14.17
N TYR A 163 -7.96 -10.28 13.56
CA TYR A 163 -8.71 -9.98 12.35
C TYR A 163 -10.17 -10.38 12.55
N ARG A 164 -11.09 -9.49 12.16
CA ARG A 164 -12.51 -9.84 12.07
C ARG A 164 -12.70 -11.04 11.12
N PRO A 165 -13.53 -12.03 11.44
CA PRO A 165 -13.91 -13.05 10.46
C PRO A 165 -14.60 -12.41 9.24
N SER A 166 -13.87 -12.23 8.14
CA SER A 166 -14.36 -11.55 6.92
C SER A 166 -13.51 -11.94 5.71
N VAL A 167 -14.06 -11.71 4.51
CA VAL A 167 -13.40 -11.90 3.22
C VAL A 167 -12.26 -10.88 3.01
N VAL A 168 -12.41 -9.68 3.58
CA VAL A 168 -11.62 -8.48 3.23
C VAL A 168 -10.46 -8.20 4.17
N ASN A 169 -9.83 -9.23 4.73
CA ASN A 169 -8.64 -9.12 5.59
C ASN A 169 -7.83 -10.43 5.64
N CYS A 170 -6.80 -10.45 6.50
CA CYS A 170 -5.92 -11.60 6.70
C CYS A 170 -6.45 -12.65 7.70
N TYR A 171 -7.77 -12.79 7.87
CA TYR A 171 -8.34 -13.80 8.76
C TYR A 171 -8.02 -15.23 8.27
N VAL A 172 -7.30 -16.00 9.10
CA VAL A 172 -6.82 -17.36 8.76
C VAL A 172 -7.79 -18.49 9.13
N GLY A 173 -8.87 -18.18 9.84
CA GLY A 173 -9.87 -19.18 10.24
C GLY A 173 -10.78 -19.60 9.08
N GLU A 174 -11.46 -20.73 9.27
CA GLU A 174 -12.40 -21.30 8.29
C GLU A 174 -13.60 -20.39 8.01
N LEU A 175 -13.93 -20.23 6.72
CA LEU A 175 -15.05 -19.44 6.20
C LEU A 175 -15.94 -20.26 5.23
N GLY A 176 -15.99 -21.58 5.40
CA GLY A 176 -16.63 -22.51 4.46
C GLY A 176 -18.17 -22.45 4.38
N SER A 177 -18.85 -21.72 5.25
CA SER A 177 -20.30 -21.46 5.14
C SER A 177 -20.71 -20.19 5.86
N LEU A 178 -21.91 -19.68 5.55
CA LEU A 178 -22.49 -18.52 6.24
C LEU A 178 -22.68 -18.76 7.74
N GLU A 179 -23.08 -19.96 8.17
CA GLU A 179 -23.25 -20.26 9.60
C GLU A 179 -21.91 -20.32 10.35
N VAL A 180 -20.91 -20.97 9.75
CA VAL A 180 -19.54 -21.03 10.32
C VAL A 180 -18.96 -19.62 10.45
N TRP A 181 -19.08 -18.81 9.39
CA TRP A 181 -18.66 -17.41 9.42
C TRP A 181 -19.41 -16.63 10.51
N PHE A 182 -20.74 -16.67 10.53
CA PHE A 182 -21.54 -15.85 11.43
C PHE A 182 -21.28 -16.19 12.90
N SER A 183 -21.15 -17.48 13.23
CA SER A 183 -20.78 -17.91 14.58
C SER A 183 -19.42 -17.34 15.03
N LYS A 184 -18.42 -17.37 14.15
CA LYS A 184 -17.09 -16.77 14.43
C LYS A 184 -17.17 -15.25 14.52
N TRP A 185 -17.89 -14.61 13.61
CA TRP A 185 -18.09 -13.16 13.58
C TRP A 185 -18.75 -12.67 14.87
N LEU A 186 -19.78 -13.38 15.35
CA LEU A 186 -20.47 -13.05 16.59
C LEU A 186 -19.59 -13.24 17.82
N SER A 187 -18.82 -14.34 17.87
CA SER A 187 -17.83 -14.59 18.93
C SER A 187 -16.75 -13.51 18.96
N PHE A 188 -16.21 -13.13 17.80
CA PHE A 188 -15.23 -12.06 17.67
C PHE A 188 -15.70 -10.74 18.30
N PHE A 189 -16.96 -10.34 18.05
CA PHE A 189 -17.46 -9.08 18.61
C PHE A 189 -17.72 -9.12 20.12
N PHE A 190 -18.35 -10.19 20.62
CA PHE A 190 -18.95 -10.22 21.96
C PHE A 190 -18.22 -11.14 22.96
N GLU A 191 -17.44 -12.10 22.50
CA GLU A 191 -16.77 -13.11 23.34
C GLU A 191 -15.28 -12.84 23.43
N GLU A 192 -14.62 -12.50 22.32
CA GLU A 192 -13.19 -12.19 22.31
C GLU A 192 -12.86 -10.91 23.07
N ASN A 193 -11.76 -10.97 23.80
CA ASN A 193 -11.14 -9.82 24.44
C ASN A 193 -9.86 -9.49 23.67
N VAL A 194 -9.64 -8.20 23.42
CA VAL A 194 -8.44 -7.70 22.76
C VAL A 194 -7.65 -6.83 23.72
N ASP A 195 -6.37 -7.18 23.88
CA ASP A 195 -5.42 -6.44 24.70
C ASP A 195 -4.77 -5.33 23.88
N LEU A 196 -5.29 -4.12 24.07
CA LEU A 196 -4.81 -2.92 23.40
C LEU A 196 -3.70 -2.25 24.21
N ASP A 197 -2.74 -1.67 23.50
CA ASP A 197 -1.66 -0.88 24.11
C ASP A 197 -2.25 0.18 25.06
N HIS A 198 -1.78 0.17 26.30
CA HIS A 198 -2.09 1.14 27.35
C HIS A 198 -3.58 1.31 27.74
N SER A 199 -4.50 0.51 27.19
CA SER A 199 -5.94 0.64 27.44
C SER A 199 -6.65 -0.62 27.93
N GLY A 200 -5.87 -1.70 28.15
CA GLY A 200 -6.33 -2.95 28.77
C GLY A 200 -7.17 -3.83 27.86
N SER A 201 -7.58 -4.97 28.40
CA SER A 201 -8.46 -5.94 27.74
C SER A 201 -9.85 -5.33 27.51
N LYS A 202 -10.32 -5.31 26.26
CA LYS A 202 -11.66 -4.83 25.89
C LYS A 202 -12.39 -5.82 24.99
N LYS A 203 -13.72 -5.82 25.06
CA LYS A 203 -14.57 -6.48 24.05
C LYS A 203 -14.51 -5.72 22.74
N VAL A 204 -14.47 -6.42 21.62
CA VAL A 204 -14.26 -5.77 20.31
C VAL A 204 -15.38 -4.79 19.95
N TYR A 205 -16.66 -5.09 20.27
CA TYR A 205 -17.75 -4.14 19.99
C TYR A 205 -17.58 -2.78 20.68
N THR A 206 -16.83 -2.71 21.79
CA THR A 206 -16.57 -1.46 22.53
C THR A 206 -15.55 -0.56 21.84
N LEU A 207 -14.84 -1.08 20.83
CA LEU A 207 -13.91 -0.29 20.02
C LEU A 207 -14.64 0.56 18.98
N LEU A 208 -15.89 0.21 18.66
CA LEU A 208 -16.70 0.93 17.70
C LEU A 208 -16.96 2.36 18.20
N GLN A 209 -16.81 3.32 17.29
CA GLN A 209 -16.97 4.73 17.60
C GLN A 209 -18.38 5.19 17.23
N LYS A 210 -18.99 6.01 18.10
CA LYS A 210 -20.29 6.62 17.81
C LYS A 210 -20.18 7.53 16.57
N ILE A 211 -20.95 7.22 15.54
CA ILE A 211 -21.07 8.05 14.34
C ILE A 211 -22.02 9.20 14.67
N ARG A 212 -21.51 10.43 14.63
CA ARG A 212 -22.26 11.63 15.01
C ARG A 212 -22.84 12.34 13.78
N LYS A 213 -24.11 12.75 13.83
CA LYS A 213 -24.79 13.47 12.72
C LYS A 213 -24.06 14.75 12.36
N LYS A 214 -23.47 15.44 13.35
CA LYS A 214 -22.64 16.63 13.14
C LYS A 214 -21.49 16.39 12.15
N LYS A 215 -20.87 15.22 12.18
CA LYS A 215 -19.76 14.85 11.27
C LYS A 215 -20.28 14.14 10.01
N TYR A 216 -21.36 13.38 10.14
CA TYR A 216 -21.96 12.59 9.07
C TYR A 216 -23.44 12.94 8.92
N PRO A 217 -23.80 14.02 8.20
CA PRO A 217 -25.17 14.54 8.18
C PRO A 217 -26.20 13.63 7.51
N ALA A 218 -25.76 12.52 6.91
CA ALA A 218 -26.63 11.54 6.26
C ALA A 218 -27.37 10.61 7.24
N ILE A 219 -26.94 10.54 8.51
CA ILE A 219 -27.67 9.76 9.54
C ILE A 219 -28.77 10.61 10.19
N SER A 220 -29.86 9.97 10.60
CA SER A 220 -30.90 10.60 11.43
C SER A 220 -30.46 10.70 12.90
N GLU A 221 -31.25 11.40 13.72
CA GLU A 221 -31.03 11.43 15.18
C GLU A 221 -31.31 10.08 15.84
N GLU A 222 -32.31 9.34 15.36
CA GLU A 222 -32.56 7.95 15.78
C GLU A 222 -31.35 7.06 15.46
N GLU A 223 -30.76 7.20 14.27
CA GLU A 223 -29.58 6.45 13.85
C GLU A 223 -28.31 6.83 14.63
N GLU A 224 -28.17 8.10 15.03
CA GLU A 224 -27.07 8.52 15.91
C GLU A 224 -27.23 7.91 17.32
N ALA A 225 -28.45 7.87 17.85
CA ALA A 225 -28.74 7.24 19.14
C ALA A 225 -28.40 5.73 19.12
N ALA A 226 -28.79 5.03 18.06
CA ALA A 226 -28.54 3.60 17.86
C ALA A 226 -27.23 3.29 17.11
N SER A 227 -26.27 4.22 17.09
CA SER A 227 -25.14 4.15 16.16
C SER A 227 -24.28 2.89 16.28
N ILE A 228 -23.99 2.41 17.50
CA ILE A 228 -23.16 1.22 17.70
C ILE A 228 -23.88 -0.07 17.26
N PRO A 229 -25.10 -0.37 17.74
CA PRO A 229 -25.78 -1.59 17.29
C PRO A 229 -26.14 -1.54 15.80
N LEU A 230 -26.42 -0.36 15.22
CA LEU A 230 -26.58 -0.23 13.77
C LEU A 230 -25.29 -0.54 13.00
N GLN A 231 -24.12 -0.13 13.51
CA GLN A 231 -22.85 -0.47 12.88
C GLN A 231 -22.64 -1.99 12.80
N LEU A 232 -22.92 -2.71 13.89
CA LEU A 232 -22.82 -4.17 13.94
C LEU A 232 -23.76 -4.84 12.94
N MET A 233 -25.04 -4.44 12.88
CA MET A 233 -25.99 -4.99 11.91
C MET A 233 -25.57 -4.70 10.47
N MET A 234 -25.21 -3.44 10.16
CA MET A 234 -24.88 -3.02 8.80
C MET A 234 -23.57 -3.63 8.30
N GLN A 235 -22.57 -3.81 9.18
CA GLN A 235 -21.35 -4.54 8.87
C GLN A 235 -21.60 -6.04 8.71
N GLY A 236 -22.44 -6.64 9.56
CA GLY A 236 -22.84 -8.04 9.45
C GLY A 236 -23.55 -8.33 8.13
N ILE A 237 -24.48 -7.48 7.70
CA ILE A 237 -25.12 -7.60 6.38
C ILE A 237 -24.08 -7.49 5.26
N PHE A 238 -23.18 -6.50 5.33
CA PHE A 238 -22.13 -6.32 4.33
C PHE A 238 -21.21 -7.55 4.21
N ASP A 239 -20.67 -8.05 5.33
CA ASP A 239 -19.81 -9.22 5.36
C ASP A 239 -20.56 -10.48 4.90
N ALA A 240 -21.83 -10.65 5.26
CA ALA A 240 -22.66 -11.79 4.82
C ALA A 240 -22.86 -11.80 3.30
N ILE A 241 -23.05 -10.62 2.68
CA ILE A 241 -23.17 -10.50 1.22
C ILE A 241 -21.84 -10.90 0.55
N LEU A 242 -20.69 -10.44 1.08
CA LEU A 242 -19.39 -10.84 0.54
C LEU A 242 -19.13 -12.34 0.72
N MET A 243 -19.49 -12.90 1.87
CA MET A 243 -19.40 -14.33 2.13
C MET A 243 -20.22 -15.14 1.13
N ARG A 244 -21.48 -14.76 0.89
CA ARG A 244 -22.33 -15.42 -0.11
C ARG A 244 -21.70 -15.35 -1.50
N LEU A 245 -21.19 -14.18 -1.88
CA LEU A 245 -20.53 -13.99 -3.17
C LEU A 245 -19.34 -14.95 -3.31
N MET A 246 -18.46 -14.99 -2.31
CA MET A 246 -17.28 -15.84 -2.33
C MET A 246 -17.61 -17.34 -2.30
N LEU A 247 -18.66 -17.75 -1.60
CA LEU A 247 -19.11 -19.15 -1.58
C LEU A 247 -19.76 -19.60 -2.89
N ARG A 248 -20.09 -18.67 -3.79
CA ARG A 248 -20.73 -18.94 -5.09
C ARG A 248 -19.80 -18.72 -6.29
N THR A 249 -18.56 -18.27 -6.07
CA THR A 249 -17.62 -18.07 -7.18
C THR A 249 -17.17 -19.42 -7.72
N ASP A 250 -17.37 -19.63 -9.02
CA ASP A 250 -16.94 -20.83 -9.74
C ASP A 250 -15.51 -20.64 -10.26
N VAL A 251 -14.55 -20.66 -9.33
CA VAL A 251 -13.12 -20.61 -9.62
C VAL A 251 -12.47 -21.94 -9.25
N SER A 252 -11.59 -22.45 -10.11
CA SER A 252 -10.91 -23.74 -9.92
C SER A 252 -10.05 -23.81 -8.65
N THR A 253 -9.51 -22.66 -8.23
CA THR A 253 -8.78 -22.47 -6.98
C THR A 253 -9.68 -21.79 -5.97
N SER A 254 -9.69 -22.25 -4.71
CA SER A 254 -10.49 -21.59 -3.66
C SER A 254 -10.10 -20.12 -3.52
N TRP A 255 -11.09 -19.23 -3.41
CA TRP A 255 -10.85 -17.81 -3.12
C TRP A 255 -10.07 -17.62 -1.80
N GLU A 256 -10.20 -18.56 -0.85
CA GLU A 256 -9.45 -18.54 0.40
C GLU A 256 -7.94 -18.76 0.16
N ASP A 257 -7.58 -19.58 -0.83
CA ASP A 257 -6.17 -19.83 -1.19
C ASP A 257 -5.56 -18.61 -1.86
N LEU A 258 -6.29 -17.98 -2.79
CA LEU A 258 -5.88 -16.71 -3.40
C LEU A 258 -5.71 -15.62 -2.35
N ARG A 259 -6.68 -15.50 -1.44
CA ARG A 259 -6.61 -14.55 -0.32
C ARG A 259 -5.36 -14.80 0.54
N ARG A 260 -5.11 -16.05 0.92
CA ARG A 260 -3.96 -16.44 1.75
C ARG A 260 -2.64 -16.11 1.07
N GLU A 261 -2.50 -16.40 -0.22
CA GLU A 261 -1.31 -16.09 -1.00
C GLU A 261 -1.02 -14.57 -1.05
N ILE A 262 -2.07 -13.77 -1.24
CA ILE A 262 -1.97 -12.31 -1.23
C ILE A 262 -1.63 -11.78 0.17
N CYS A 263 -2.30 -12.28 1.21
CA CYS A 263 -2.00 -11.93 2.60
C CYS A 263 -0.56 -12.28 2.98
N ASP A 264 -0.11 -13.49 2.64
CA ASP A 264 1.25 -13.95 2.91
C ASP A 264 2.27 -13.02 2.26
N SER A 265 2.04 -12.62 1.01
CA SER A 265 2.99 -11.80 0.23
C SER A 265 2.96 -10.32 0.64
N LEU A 266 1.78 -9.72 0.65
CA LEU A 266 1.60 -8.26 0.80
C LEU A 266 1.42 -7.80 2.25
N ASN A 267 1.21 -8.72 3.20
CA ASN A 267 1.12 -8.40 4.62
C ASN A 267 2.26 -9.07 5.41
N SER A 268 2.29 -10.40 5.47
CA SER A 268 3.22 -11.11 6.36
C SER A 268 4.68 -11.07 5.90
N LYS A 269 4.93 -11.20 4.60
CA LYS A 269 6.30 -11.20 4.01
C LYS A 269 6.68 -9.86 3.39
N LYS A 270 5.84 -8.83 3.51
CA LYS A 270 6.07 -7.53 2.87
C LYS A 270 7.47 -6.97 3.17
N ASN A 271 7.83 -6.87 4.46
CA ASN A 271 9.11 -6.29 4.85
C ASN A 271 10.29 -7.16 4.38
N GLU A 272 10.11 -8.47 4.34
CA GLU A 272 11.10 -9.42 3.80
C GLU A 272 11.28 -9.25 2.29
N LEU A 273 10.20 -9.02 1.54
CA LEU A 273 10.25 -8.72 0.10
C LEU A 273 10.94 -7.38 -0.18
N ILE A 274 10.58 -6.32 0.55
CA ILE A 274 11.25 -5.02 0.47
C ILE A 274 12.75 -5.19 0.71
N LYS A 275 13.12 -5.86 1.79
CA LYS A 275 14.52 -6.15 2.10
C LYS A 275 15.19 -6.94 0.97
N GLY A 276 14.55 -7.98 0.44
CA GLY A 276 15.08 -8.78 -0.68
C GLY A 276 15.41 -7.92 -1.89
N ILE A 277 14.48 -7.07 -2.32
CA ILE A 277 14.69 -6.12 -3.44
C ILE A 277 15.88 -5.20 -3.16
N LEU A 278 15.97 -4.64 -1.95
CA LEU A 278 17.08 -3.76 -1.58
C LEU A 278 18.44 -4.49 -1.47
N GLN A 279 18.46 -5.76 -1.09
CA GLN A 279 19.70 -6.54 -0.88
C GLN A 279 20.19 -7.27 -2.13
N GLU A 280 19.30 -7.58 -3.07
CA GLU A 280 19.63 -8.37 -4.25
C GLU A 280 19.77 -7.45 -5.47
N THR A 281 18.74 -6.66 -5.74
CA THR A 281 18.64 -5.80 -6.94
C THR A 281 19.36 -4.48 -6.75
N TYR A 282 19.24 -3.85 -5.57
CA TYR A 282 19.76 -2.51 -5.29
C TYR A 282 20.89 -2.47 -4.24
N LYS A 283 21.65 -3.56 -4.12
CA LYS A 283 22.76 -3.69 -3.16
C LYS A 283 23.88 -2.66 -3.33
N ASP A 284 23.99 -2.11 -4.53
CA ASP A 284 24.95 -1.10 -4.94
C ASP A 284 24.49 0.34 -4.63
N ALA A 285 23.26 0.53 -4.14
CA ALA A 285 22.77 1.86 -3.74
C ALA A 285 23.61 2.46 -2.60
N ASP A 286 23.95 3.74 -2.71
CA ASP A 286 24.74 4.50 -1.74
C ASP A 286 23.86 5.31 -0.78
N VAL A 287 22.71 5.74 -1.29
CA VAL A 287 21.69 6.51 -0.57
C VAL A 287 20.34 5.88 -0.84
N LEU A 288 19.60 5.52 0.21
CA LEU A 288 18.23 5.02 0.09
C LEU A 288 17.30 5.97 0.86
N PHE A 289 16.34 6.57 0.17
CA PHE A 289 15.23 7.33 0.73
C PHE A 289 14.00 6.42 0.76
N LEU A 290 13.53 6.05 1.94
CA LEU A 290 12.32 5.24 2.11
C LEU A 290 11.22 6.10 2.75
N GLN A 291 10.07 6.20 2.08
CA GLN A 291 8.90 6.90 2.59
C GLN A 291 7.82 5.93 3.10
N GLU A 292 6.97 6.38 4.02
CA GLU A 292 5.93 5.56 4.68
C GLU A 292 6.47 4.25 5.29
N ALA A 293 7.70 4.27 5.81
CA ALA A 293 8.29 3.11 6.44
C ALA A 293 7.77 2.93 7.87
N GLY A 294 7.30 1.71 8.15
CA GLY A 294 6.82 1.31 9.48
C GLY A 294 7.89 0.77 10.41
N ASN A 295 7.52 0.60 11.69
CA ASN A 295 8.42 0.20 12.78
C ASN A 295 9.07 -1.18 12.54
N GLU A 296 8.32 -2.13 11.98
CA GLU A 296 8.80 -3.49 11.67
C GLU A 296 9.89 -3.44 10.59
N LEU A 297 9.70 -2.64 9.53
CA LEU A 297 10.70 -2.48 8.48
C LEU A 297 11.97 -1.83 9.03
N LEU A 298 11.85 -0.78 9.85
CA LEU A 298 13.01 -0.14 10.49
C LEU A 298 13.81 -1.14 11.35
N THR A 299 13.12 -2.01 12.09
CA THR A 299 13.77 -3.04 12.91
C THR A 299 14.57 -3.99 12.01
N LEU A 300 13.95 -4.48 10.94
CA LEU A 300 14.59 -5.36 9.97
C LEU A 300 15.80 -4.71 9.28
N LEU A 301 15.68 -3.44 8.92
CA LEU A 301 16.78 -2.67 8.32
C LEU A 301 17.95 -2.53 9.30
N ARG A 302 17.68 -2.23 10.58
CA ARG A 302 18.73 -2.15 11.61
C ARG A 302 19.48 -3.46 11.81
N GLU A 303 18.77 -4.58 11.79
CA GLU A 303 19.41 -5.90 11.91
C GLU A 303 20.34 -6.25 10.74
N LYS A 304 20.11 -5.67 9.56
CA LYS A 304 20.79 -6.10 8.32
C LYS A 304 21.70 -5.07 7.68
N TYR A 305 21.44 -3.78 7.88
CA TYR A 305 22.14 -2.71 7.18
C TYR A 305 23.07 -1.90 8.09
N THR A 306 23.00 -2.02 9.42
CA THR A 306 23.77 -1.15 10.34
C THR A 306 25.28 -1.20 10.14
N ASP A 307 25.84 -2.35 9.75
CA ASP A 307 27.27 -2.50 9.49
C ASP A 307 27.76 -1.72 8.26
N ALA A 308 26.92 -1.65 7.22
CA ALA A 308 27.26 -1.03 5.94
C ALA A 308 26.68 0.38 5.78
N PHE A 309 25.64 0.73 6.54
CA PHE A 309 24.89 1.98 6.41
C PHE A 309 24.68 2.67 7.76
N HIS A 310 24.73 4.00 7.72
CA HIS A 310 24.07 4.84 8.72
C HIS A 310 22.57 4.78 8.45
N ILE A 311 21.76 4.45 9.45
CA ILE A 311 20.30 4.39 9.33
C ILE A 311 19.72 5.56 10.14
N ALA A 312 19.30 6.60 9.45
CA ALA A 312 18.78 7.82 10.04
C ALA A 312 17.24 7.82 10.03
N VAL A 313 16.67 8.28 11.14
CA VAL A 313 15.23 8.48 11.34
C VAL A 313 14.98 9.88 11.90
N PRO A 314 13.81 10.50 11.69
CA PRO A 314 13.49 11.81 12.24
C PRO A 314 13.49 11.79 13.77
N ARG A 315 13.89 12.88 14.42
CA ARG A 315 13.64 13.07 15.86
C ARG A 315 12.15 13.01 16.19
N SER A 316 11.30 13.48 15.29
CA SER A 316 9.85 13.42 15.38
C SER A 316 9.25 12.11 14.86
N PHE A 317 9.97 11.00 14.97
CA PHE A 317 9.51 9.67 14.55
C PHE A 317 8.16 9.31 15.19
N SER A 318 7.22 8.83 14.38
CA SER A 318 5.88 8.42 14.83
C SER A 318 5.76 6.90 14.93
N ASN A 319 5.85 6.38 16.15
CA ASN A 319 5.57 4.96 16.42
C ASN A 319 4.09 4.62 16.20
N GLU A 320 3.19 5.55 16.50
CA GLU A 320 1.73 5.37 16.41
C GLU A 320 1.26 5.33 14.95
N ARG A 321 1.68 6.30 14.12
CA ARG A 321 1.34 6.30 12.69
C ARG A 321 2.07 5.20 11.94
N ALA A 322 3.27 4.83 12.39
CA ALA A 322 4.15 3.89 11.71
C ALA A 322 4.34 4.22 10.21
N GLN A 323 4.41 5.51 9.90
CA GLN A 323 4.66 6.07 8.58
C GLN A 323 5.77 7.11 8.73
N ASN A 324 6.99 6.75 8.33
CA ASN A 324 8.16 7.59 8.55
C ASN A 324 9.06 7.63 7.31
N SER A 325 9.68 8.78 7.09
CA SER A 325 10.81 8.95 6.17
C SER A 325 12.09 8.42 6.81
N ILE A 326 12.76 7.46 6.18
CA ILE A 326 14.02 6.86 6.64
C ILE A 326 15.09 7.07 5.56
N ILE A 327 16.30 7.41 5.98
CA ILE A 327 17.44 7.55 5.06
C ILE A 327 18.55 6.57 5.46
N LEU A 328 19.01 5.76 4.51
CA LEU A 328 20.18 4.91 4.69
C LEU A 328 21.35 5.48 3.87
N LEU A 329 22.50 5.68 4.51
CA LEU A 329 23.71 6.23 3.88
C LEU A 329 24.89 5.27 4.02
N ARG A 330 25.51 4.90 2.90
CA ARG A 330 26.64 3.95 2.89
C ARG A 330 27.82 4.49 3.71
N ARG A 331 28.22 3.80 4.78
CA ARG A 331 29.28 4.22 5.73
C ARG A 331 30.63 4.41 5.05
N SER A 332 30.91 3.66 3.99
CA SER A 332 32.16 3.79 3.22
C SER A 332 32.26 5.07 2.40
N ILE A 333 31.16 5.80 2.23
CA ILE A 333 31.11 7.07 1.49
C ILE A 333 30.83 8.23 2.44
N PHE A 334 29.99 8.02 3.45
CA PHE A 334 29.44 9.07 4.30
C PHE A 334 29.93 8.96 5.74
N ALA A 335 30.28 10.11 6.33
CA ALA A 335 30.45 10.25 7.78
C ALA A 335 29.09 10.13 8.51
N GLU A 336 29.11 10.13 9.84
CA GLU A 336 27.87 10.10 10.63
C GLU A 336 26.98 11.31 10.29
N PRO A 337 25.72 11.10 9.87
CA PRO A 337 24.83 12.20 9.49
C PRO A 337 24.30 12.95 10.71
N THR A 338 24.01 14.24 10.53
CA THR A 338 23.31 15.07 11.54
C THR A 338 21.98 15.54 10.99
N GLU A 339 20.90 15.34 11.75
CA GLU A 339 19.58 15.87 11.39
C GLU A 339 19.53 17.39 11.49
N VAL A 340 18.94 18.02 10.47
CA VAL A 340 18.62 19.45 10.45
C VAL A 340 17.16 19.60 10.85
N GLU A 341 16.93 20.35 11.93
CA GLU A 341 15.58 20.62 12.40
C GLU A 341 14.85 21.57 11.45
N VAL A 342 13.72 21.12 10.94
CA VAL A 342 12.79 21.92 10.13
C VAL A 342 11.44 21.89 10.85
N PRO A 343 10.97 23.02 11.41
CA PRO A 343 9.69 23.04 12.10
C PRO A 343 8.55 22.59 11.19
N ALA A 344 7.67 21.71 11.69
CA ALA A 344 6.53 21.21 10.92
C ALA A 344 5.61 22.36 10.47
N ASP A 345 5.00 22.21 9.29
CA ASP A 345 4.11 23.20 8.67
C ASP A 345 2.96 22.52 7.94
N GLY A 346 2.05 21.92 8.71
CA GLY A 346 0.90 21.19 8.17
C GLY A 346 1.15 19.73 7.81
N TRP A 347 2.40 19.25 7.85
CA TRP A 347 2.73 17.82 7.79
C TRP A 347 2.87 17.21 9.18
N ASP A 348 2.75 15.89 9.25
CA ASP A 348 2.73 15.12 10.49
C ASP A 348 4.13 14.70 10.96
N PRO A 349 4.30 14.32 12.24
CA PRO A 349 5.52 13.69 12.72
C PRO A 349 5.88 12.43 11.91
N GLY A 350 7.15 12.33 11.52
CA GLY A 350 7.69 11.24 10.69
C GLY A 350 7.78 11.55 9.19
N ASP A 351 7.01 12.52 8.68
CA ASP A 351 6.86 12.76 7.23
C ASP A 351 8.17 13.25 6.57
N LEU A 352 8.94 14.12 7.23
CA LEU A 352 10.17 14.72 6.74
C LEU A 352 11.40 14.23 7.51
N LEU A 353 12.45 13.87 6.79
CA LEU A 353 13.81 13.74 7.32
C LEU A 353 14.75 14.60 6.49
N LEU A 354 15.47 15.53 7.12
CA LEU A 354 16.53 16.32 6.49
C LEU A 354 17.84 16.13 7.25
N LEU A 355 18.90 15.75 6.53
CA LEU A 355 20.22 15.48 7.06
C LEU A 355 21.26 16.38 6.41
N ARG A 356 22.33 16.68 7.16
CA ARG A 356 23.63 17.08 6.63
C ARG A 356 24.63 15.97 6.89
N CYS A 357 25.46 15.69 5.90
CA CYS A 357 26.45 14.64 6.00
C CYS A 357 27.70 14.98 5.19
N GLN A 358 28.86 14.74 5.78
CA GLN A 358 30.15 14.90 5.14
C GLN A 358 30.48 13.66 4.31
N VAL A 359 30.77 13.81 3.01
CA VAL A 359 31.37 12.73 2.22
C VAL A 359 32.83 12.59 2.63
N HIS A 360 33.31 11.35 2.81
CA HIS A 360 34.71 11.07 3.11
C HIS A 360 35.60 11.65 1.99
N GLN A 361 36.50 12.56 2.37
CA GLN A 361 37.38 13.26 1.43
C GLN A 361 36.63 14.06 0.33
N GLY A 362 35.35 14.38 0.55
CA GLY A 362 34.50 15.11 -0.38
C GLY A 362 33.86 16.36 0.26
N PRO A 363 32.80 16.91 -0.33
CA PRO A 363 32.05 18.01 0.28
C PRO A 363 30.97 17.51 1.26
N GLU A 364 30.41 18.45 2.02
CA GLU A 364 29.14 18.23 2.73
C GLU A 364 27.98 18.20 1.72
N ILE A 365 27.03 17.28 1.97
CA ILE A 365 25.81 17.08 1.18
C ILE A 365 24.61 17.14 2.14
N ALA A 366 23.54 17.81 1.69
CA ALA A 366 22.23 17.77 2.33
C ALA A 366 21.37 16.67 1.69
N LEU A 367 20.70 15.87 2.51
CA LEU A 367 19.92 14.71 2.09
C LEU A 367 18.54 14.79 2.70
N ALA A 368 17.49 14.70 1.87
CA ALA A 368 16.12 14.80 2.35
C ALA A 368 15.24 13.65 1.86
N SER A 369 14.31 13.21 2.72
CA SER A 369 13.22 12.28 2.39
C SER A 369 11.90 12.87 2.85
N PHE A 370 10.87 12.80 1.99
CA PHE A 370 9.55 13.33 2.32
C PHE A 370 8.40 12.54 1.68
N HIS A 371 7.34 12.39 2.46
CA HIS A 371 5.99 12.08 1.98
C HIS A 371 5.02 12.96 2.77
N GLY A 372 4.08 13.60 2.08
CA GLY A 372 3.12 14.55 2.66
C GLY A 372 1.67 14.10 2.55
N ASP A 373 0.77 15.04 2.29
CA ASP A 373 -0.63 14.72 2.09
C ASP A 373 -0.86 13.98 0.76
N THR A 374 -1.89 13.14 0.72
CA THR A 374 -2.27 12.37 -0.48
C THR A 374 -2.63 13.24 -1.69
N ASN A 375 -2.93 14.52 -1.50
CA ASN A 375 -3.23 15.44 -2.60
C ASN A 375 -1.98 16.20 -3.11
N GLY A 376 -0.83 16.05 -2.45
CA GLY A 376 0.44 16.70 -2.81
C GLY A 376 0.49 18.21 -2.52
N LEU A 377 -0.51 18.77 -1.82
CA LEU A 377 -0.62 20.21 -1.59
C LEU A 377 0.45 20.72 -0.60
N LEU A 378 0.94 19.86 0.29
CA LEU A 378 2.01 20.15 1.24
C LEU A 378 3.40 20.06 0.61
N THR A 379 3.56 19.35 -0.51
CA THR A 379 4.87 19.13 -1.15
C THR A 379 5.54 20.45 -1.53
N VAL A 380 4.79 21.38 -2.13
CA VAL A 380 5.29 22.70 -2.57
C VAL A 380 5.75 23.60 -1.39
N PRO A 381 4.92 23.87 -0.37
CA PRO A 381 5.36 24.68 0.77
C PRO A 381 6.49 23.99 1.56
N MET A 382 6.46 22.67 1.68
CA MET A 382 7.54 21.89 2.30
C MET A 382 8.86 22.06 1.54
N LEU A 383 8.87 21.91 0.22
CA LEU A 383 10.08 22.03 -0.60
C LEU A 383 10.74 23.40 -0.44
N SER A 384 9.92 24.45 -0.47
CA SER A 384 10.37 25.83 -0.23
C SER A 384 10.97 26.00 1.17
N LYS A 385 10.40 25.31 2.17
CA LYS A 385 10.88 25.37 3.56
C LYS A 385 12.19 24.62 3.72
N VAL A 386 12.34 23.42 3.16
CA VAL A 386 13.62 22.68 3.14
C VAL A 386 14.71 23.52 2.50
N TRP A 387 14.44 24.11 1.32
CA TRP A 387 15.41 24.95 0.61
C TRP A 387 15.96 26.11 1.46
N ARG A 388 15.14 26.71 2.32
CA ARG A 388 15.58 27.79 3.23
C ARG A 388 16.46 27.34 4.39
N HIS A 389 16.43 26.06 4.78
CA HIS A 389 17.24 25.51 5.88
C HIS A 389 18.58 24.93 5.40
N VAL A 390 18.66 24.62 4.11
CA VAL A 390 19.89 24.18 3.43
C VAL A 390 20.16 25.02 2.18
N PRO A 391 20.14 26.36 2.28
CA PRO A 391 20.41 27.20 1.12
C PRO A 391 21.87 27.00 0.74
N VAL A 392 22.18 26.96 -0.55
CA VAL A 392 23.55 26.78 -1.08
C VAL A 392 24.13 25.36 -0.86
N SER A 393 23.35 24.40 -0.35
CA SER A 393 23.82 23.03 -0.15
C SER A 393 23.79 22.19 -1.43
N ARG A 394 24.69 21.21 -1.50
CA ARG A 394 24.60 20.07 -2.42
C ARG A 394 23.45 19.20 -1.93
N LEU A 395 22.24 19.48 -2.38
CA LEU A 395 21.02 18.80 -1.93
C LEU A 395 20.70 17.64 -2.87
N VAL A 396 20.35 16.50 -2.29
CA VAL A 396 19.68 15.38 -2.94
C VAL A 396 18.42 15.04 -2.12
N PHE A 397 17.27 14.92 -2.78
CA PHE A 397 15.97 14.80 -2.15
C PHE A 397 15.13 13.72 -2.84
N GLY A 398 14.97 12.56 -2.20
CA GLY A 398 14.00 11.55 -2.62
C GLY A 398 12.63 11.80 -2.01
N LEU A 399 11.57 11.78 -2.81
CA LEU A 399 10.23 12.02 -2.29
C LEU A 399 9.12 11.37 -3.11
N ASP A 400 8.04 11.06 -2.41
CA ASP A 400 6.69 10.94 -2.98
C ASP A 400 6.04 12.34 -2.92
N ALA A 401 5.96 12.98 -4.08
CA ALA A 401 5.41 14.32 -4.24
C ALA A 401 3.86 14.34 -4.28
N ASN A 402 3.21 13.17 -4.41
CA ASN A 402 1.77 13.04 -4.63
C ASN A 402 1.21 13.95 -5.76
N THR A 403 2.02 14.17 -6.81
CA THR A 403 1.62 14.94 -7.99
C THR A 403 0.76 14.14 -8.96
N HIS A 404 -0.06 14.83 -9.73
CA HIS A 404 -1.06 14.24 -10.61
C HIS A 404 -0.83 14.62 -12.08
N GLU A 405 -1.13 13.69 -13.00
CA GLU A 405 -1.04 13.91 -14.45
C GLU A 405 -2.01 15.02 -14.89
N LYS A 406 -3.24 14.98 -14.37
CA LYS A 406 -4.32 15.88 -14.77
C LYS A 406 -4.49 16.97 -13.73
N LYS A 407 -4.72 18.19 -14.19
CA LYS A 407 -5.08 19.31 -13.32
C LYS A 407 -6.49 19.07 -12.77
N VAL A 408 -6.58 18.92 -11.45
CA VAL A 408 -7.82 18.69 -10.71
C VAL A 408 -7.82 19.60 -9.49
N ASP A 409 -8.93 20.26 -9.22
CA ASP A 409 -9.06 21.14 -8.05
C ASP A 409 -8.76 20.37 -6.76
N GLY A 410 -7.92 20.97 -5.91
CA GLY A 410 -7.51 20.38 -4.64
C GLY A 410 -6.44 19.29 -4.77
N LYS A 411 -5.77 19.15 -5.92
CA LYS A 411 -4.64 18.23 -6.13
C LYS A 411 -3.45 18.94 -6.79
N ALA A 412 -2.24 18.56 -6.39
CA ALA A 412 -1.02 19.08 -6.99
C ALA A 412 -0.82 18.53 -8.40
N HIS A 413 -0.72 19.42 -9.38
CA HIS A 413 -0.44 19.08 -10.76
C HIS A 413 1.07 18.98 -10.99
N VAL A 414 1.51 17.96 -11.74
CA VAL A 414 2.93 17.65 -11.89
C VAL A 414 3.75 18.75 -12.58
N LEU A 415 3.17 19.49 -13.53
CA LEU A 415 3.88 20.60 -14.19
C LEU A 415 3.98 21.84 -13.28
N ASP A 416 3.00 22.05 -12.41
CA ASP A 416 3.03 23.16 -11.45
C ASP A 416 4.11 22.87 -10.37
N PHE A 417 4.29 21.59 -10.03
CA PHE A 417 5.40 21.12 -9.20
C PHE A 417 6.77 21.29 -9.89
N GLU A 418 6.85 21.01 -11.20
CA GLU A 418 8.06 21.27 -11.99
C GLU A 418 8.48 22.73 -11.97
N GLU A 419 7.55 23.63 -12.27
CA GLU A 419 7.79 25.07 -12.23
C GLU A 419 8.31 25.49 -10.85
N THR A 420 7.72 24.95 -9.79
CA THR A 420 8.13 25.23 -8.41
C THR A 420 9.57 24.82 -8.13
N TYR A 421 9.94 23.54 -8.36
CA TYR A 421 11.28 23.09 -7.99
C TYR A 421 12.35 23.74 -8.88
N ARG A 422 12.05 24.02 -10.15
CA ARG A 422 12.95 24.73 -11.06
C ARG A 422 13.14 26.19 -10.62
N GLY A 423 12.08 26.85 -10.17
CA GLY A 423 12.15 28.19 -9.58
C GLY A 423 13.05 28.26 -8.34
N LEU A 424 13.22 27.15 -7.62
CA LEU A 424 14.16 27.01 -6.50
C LEU A 424 15.59 26.62 -6.94
N GLY A 425 15.83 26.45 -8.24
CA GLY A 425 17.14 26.04 -8.78
C GLY A 425 17.43 24.54 -8.65
N LEU A 426 16.40 23.72 -8.41
CA LEU A 426 16.49 22.27 -8.37
C LEU A 426 16.26 21.66 -9.75
N GLN A 427 16.77 20.46 -9.92
CA GLN A 427 16.57 19.58 -11.07
C GLN A 427 15.94 18.27 -10.59
N ALA A 428 15.28 17.55 -11.48
CA ALA A 428 14.73 16.22 -11.22
C ALA A 428 15.48 15.16 -12.02
N CYS A 429 15.53 13.93 -11.50
CA CYS A 429 16.10 12.77 -12.21
C CYS A 429 15.48 12.53 -13.59
N TRP A 430 14.24 12.97 -13.82
CA TRP A 430 13.55 12.80 -15.08
C TRP A 430 13.95 13.81 -16.18
N GLY A 431 14.76 14.82 -15.85
CA GLY A 431 14.97 15.98 -16.70
C GLY A 431 13.69 16.81 -16.79
N ASP A 432 13.21 17.06 -18.01
CA ASP A 432 11.90 17.68 -18.24
C ASP A 432 10.77 16.71 -17.87
N VAL A 433 9.84 17.18 -17.04
CA VAL A 433 8.76 16.33 -16.54
C VAL A 433 7.85 15.90 -17.68
N LYS A 434 7.59 14.60 -17.74
CA LYS A 434 6.60 13.99 -18.63
C LYS A 434 5.41 13.58 -17.77
N PRO A 435 4.22 14.20 -17.93
CA PRO A 435 3.05 13.88 -17.09
C PRO A 435 2.60 12.41 -17.12
N LYS A 436 2.97 11.67 -18.17
CA LYS A 436 2.68 10.24 -18.33
C LYS A 436 3.79 9.31 -17.82
N LEU A 437 4.80 9.84 -17.16
CA LEU A 437 5.85 9.05 -16.53
C LEU A 437 5.36 8.52 -15.18
N TYR A 438 4.36 7.64 -15.22
CA TYR A 438 3.66 7.16 -14.04
C TYR A 438 4.59 6.40 -13.09
N THR A 439 4.48 6.67 -11.80
CA THR A 439 5.16 5.89 -10.76
C THR A 439 4.17 5.19 -9.85
N THR A 440 2.86 5.42 -10.05
CA THR A 440 1.79 4.61 -9.47
C THR A 440 0.91 4.04 -10.58
N PHE A 441 0.35 2.86 -10.32
CA PHE A 441 -0.83 2.38 -11.03
C PHE A 441 -1.58 1.37 -10.14
N ASN A 442 -2.52 1.88 -9.34
CA ASN A 442 -3.38 1.05 -8.50
C ASN A 442 -4.85 1.44 -8.70
N ALA A 443 -5.76 0.46 -8.65
CA ALA A 443 -7.19 0.71 -8.83
C ALA A 443 -7.97 -0.13 -7.83
N ARG A 444 -9.02 0.44 -7.24
CA ARG A 444 -9.82 -0.19 -6.19
C ARG A 444 -10.78 -1.25 -6.76
N THR A 445 -10.98 -2.36 -6.07
CA THR A 445 -12.00 -3.38 -6.44
C THR A 445 -13.33 -3.14 -5.71
N TYR A 446 -14.35 -3.94 -6.02
CA TYR A 446 -15.63 -3.94 -5.32
C TYR A 446 -15.61 -4.65 -3.95
N LEU A 447 -14.53 -5.33 -3.57
CA LEU A 447 -14.40 -6.01 -2.28
C LEU A 447 -13.98 -5.03 -1.17
N GLN A 448 -14.76 -3.97 -1.00
CA GLN A 448 -14.57 -2.97 0.04
C GLN A 448 -15.90 -2.25 0.36
N PRO A 449 -16.09 -1.68 1.56
CA PRO A 449 -17.32 -0.99 1.92
C PRO A 449 -17.61 0.30 1.12
N GLN A 450 -16.62 0.87 0.43
CA GLN A 450 -16.73 2.11 -0.34
C GLN A 450 -16.84 1.83 -1.85
N LEU A 451 -17.90 1.15 -2.28
CA LEU A 451 -18.06 0.68 -3.67
C LEU A 451 -18.00 1.82 -4.71
N ASN A 452 -18.34 3.05 -4.33
CA ASN A 452 -18.27 4.21 -5.21
C ASN A 452 -16.83 4.58 -5.63
N LYS A 453 -15.81 4.00 -4.99
CA LYS A 453 -14.40 4.17 -5.36
C LYS A 453 -13.87 3.03 -6.25
N ALA A 454 -14.65 1.97 -6.45
CA ALA A 454 -14.22 0.81 -7.20
C ALA A 454 -14.14 1.11 -8.71
N ALA A 455 -13.19 0.45 -9.37
CA ALA A 455 -13.01 0.43 -10.81
C ALA A 455 -13.30 -0.97 -11.34
N LYS A 456 -13.96 -1.02 -12.49
CA LYS A 456 -14.08 -2.25 -13.28
C LYS A 456 -12.75 -2.62 -13.93
N SER A 457 -12.62 -3.87 -14.31
CA SER A 457 -11.50 -4.42 -15.08
C SER A 457 -11.17 -3.63 -16.35
N ASN A 458 -12.15 -3.00 -17.00
CA ASN A 458 -11.99 -2.16 -18.17
C ASN A 458 -11.90 -0.65 -17.89
N GLU A 459 -11.95 -0.24 -16.61
CA GLU A 459 -11.92 1.15 -16.16
C GLU A 459 -10.65 1.47 -15.34
N LEU A 460 -9.69 0.53 -15.27
CA LEU A 460 -8.51 0.65 -14.39
C LEU A 460 -7.67 1.88 -14.72
N GLU A 461 -7.38 2.15 -15.99
CA GLU A 461 -6.61 3.34 -16.39
C GLU A 461 -7.36 4.65 -16.11
N GLU A 462 -8.68 4.66 -16.26
CA GLU A 462 -9.49 5.87 -16.12
C GLU A 462 -9.73 6.23 -14.65
N LYS A 463 -9.99 5.22 -13.80
CA LYS A 463 -10.39 5.39 -12.40
C LYS A 463 -9.28 5.05 -11.40
N GLY A 464 -8.19 4.45 -11.84
CA GLY A 464 -7.04 4.12 -11.01
C GLY A 464 -6.26 5.37 -10.60
N ASP A 465 -5.54 5.26 -9.49
CA ASP A 465 -4.45 6.15 -9.16
C ASP A 465 -3.25 5.80 -10.04
N ARG A 466 -3.14 6.52 -11.17
CA ARG A 466 -2.07 6.37 -12.15
C ARG A 466 -1.45 7.73 -12.40
N ASN A 467 -0.38 8.04 -11.67
CA ASN A 467 0.18 9.39 -11.63
C ASN A 467 1.72 9.38 -11.50
N PRO A 468 2.41 10.44 -11.98
CA PRO A 468 3.85 10.62 -11.77
C PRO A 468 4.09 11.23 -10.38
N LYS A 469 4.26 10.40 -9.35
CA LYS A 469 4.34 10.85 -7.96
C LYS A 469 5.76 10.89 -7.39
N ASP A 470 6.65 10.03 -7.86
CA ASP A 470 7.92 9.77 -7.20
C ASP A 470 9.10 10.44 -7.93
N PHE A 471 9.95 11.14 -7.17
CA PHE A 471 11.04 11.96 -7.70
C PHE A 471 12.32 11.80 -6.88
N VAL A 472 13.45 11.99 -7.55
CA VAL A 472 14.71 12.41 -6.92
C VAL A 472 15.04 13.79 -7.44
N LEU A 473 15.04 14.79 -6.56
CA LEU A 473 15.45 16.16 -6.85
C LEU A 473 16.89 16.41 -6.39
N PHE A 474 17.60 17.28 -7.09
CA PHE A 474 18.98 17.64 -6.72
C PHE A 474 19.35 19.05 -7.18
N THR A 475 20.37 19.64 -6.56
CA THR A 475 20.92 20.93 -7.00
C THR A 475 21.86 20.79 -8.19
N LYS A 476 22.13 21.91 -8.87
CA LYS A 476 23.01 22.02 -10.04
C LYS A 476 24.40 21.39 -9.92
N HIS A 477 24.84 21.09 -8.70
CA HIS A 477 26.13 20.47 -8.40
C HIS A 477 26.21 19.01 -8.86
N PHE A 478 25.07 18.39 -9.17
CA PHE A 478 24.98 17.03 -9.67
C PHE A 478 24.54 17.00 -11.13
N LYS A 479 25.10 16.06 -11.89
CA LYS A 479 24.66 15.67 -13.21
C LYS A 479 23.96 14.32 -13.12
N VAL A 480 22.86 14.18 -13.83
CA VAL A 480 22.11 12.93 -13.92
C VAL A 480 22.85 11.94 -14.84
N GLY A 481 22.99 10.71 -14.37
CA GLY A 481 23.43 9.55 -15.13
C GLY A 481 22.24 8.67 -15.49
N ASP A 482 22.40 7.35 -15.34
CA ASP A 482 21.34 6.39 -15.62
C ASP A 482 20.18 6.52 -14.62
N VAL A 483 18.96 6.43 -15.13
CA VAL A 483 17.72 6.53 -14.35
C VAL A 483 16.88 5.28 -14.61
N ILE A 484 16.39 4.66 -13.54
CA ILE A 484 15.57 3.46 -13.55
C ILE A 484 14.28 3.74 -12.80
N ARG A 485 13.18 3.27 -13.37
CA ARG A 485 11.88 3.10 -12.70
C ARG A 485 11.64 1.60 -12.56
N ASP A 486 11.15 1.15 -11.41
CA ASP A 486 10.93 -0.29 -11.15
C ASP A 486 9.62 -0.54 -10.42
N ASN A 487 8.78 -1.39 -11.00
CA ASN A 487 7.55 -1.91 -10.41
C ASN A 487 7.53 -3.45 -10.34
N THR A 488 8.70 -4.07 -10.47
CA THR A 488 8.92 -5.52 -10.52
C THR A 488 9.82 -6.01 -9.38
N GLY A 489 10.70 -5.15 -8.87
CA GLY A 489 11.76 -5.51 -7.93
C GLY A 489 13.02 -6.05 -8.63
N GLU A 490 13.04 -6.08 -9.96
CA GLU A 490 14.11 -6.63 -10.80
C GLU A 490 14.87 -5.53 -11.57
N GLY A 491 14.68 -4.26 -11.23
CA GLY A 491 15.36 -3.14 -11.89
C GLY A 491 14.75 -2.76 -13.25
N ARG A 492 13.47 -3.08 -13.47
CA ARG A 492 12.76 -2.78 -14.74
C ARG A 492 11.33 -2.32 -14.49
N TYR A 493 10.81 -1.52 -15.40
CA TYR A 493 9.41 -1.11 -15.38
C TYR A 493 8.59 -1.84 -16.43
N VAL A 494 7.44 -2.37 -16.02
CA VAL A 494 6.41 -2.87 -16.93
C VAL A 494 5.32 -1.81 -17.06
N GLU A 495 5.21 -1.22 -18.24
CA GLU A 495 4.13 -0.27 -18.55
C GLU A 495 2.76 -0.94 -18.40
N ASP A 496 1.78 -0.16 -17.94
CA ASP A 496 0.38 -0.55 -17.81
C ASP A 496 0.09 -1.75 -16.88
N MET A 497 1.10 -2.18 -16.12
CA MET A 497 0.93 -3.15 -15.05
C MET A 497 0.35 -2.46 -13.82
N VAL A 498 -0.72 -3.02 -13.26
CA VAL A 498 -1.24 -2.61 -11.96
C VAL A 498 -0.38 -3.23 -10.87
N PHE A 499 0.09 -2.45 -9.90
CA PHE A 499 0.90 -2.92 -8.79
C PHE A 499 0.35 -2.39 -7.45
N PRO A 500 0.52 -3.14 -6.35
CA PRO A 500 1.53 -4.17 -6.09
C PRO A 500 1.32 -5.50 -6.82
N THR A 501 2.36 -6.32 -6.82
CA THR A 501 2.35 -7.71 -7.28
C THR A 501 2.79 -8.61 -6.10
N LEU A 502 2.66 -9.94 -6.25
CA LEU A 502 3.15 -10.85 -5.20
C LEU A 502 4.67 -10.74 -4.94
N GLN A 503 5.43 -10.15 -5.88
CA GLN A 503 6.88 -9.96 -5.79
C GLN A 503 7.26 -8.50 -5.49
N PHE A 504 6.40 -7.54 -5.80
CA PHE A 504 6.63 -6.11 -5.61
C PHE A 504 5.57 -5.52 -4.68
N PRO A 505 5.87 -5.30 -3.39
CA PRO A 505 4.83 -5.12 -2.37
C PRO A 505 4.39 -3.66 -2.13
N SER A 506 4.81 -2.74 -3.00
CA SER A 506 4.41 -1.33 -2.95
C SER A 506 3.49 -0.99 -4.12
N ASP A 507 2.58 -0.04 -3.92
CA ASP A 507 1.78 0.60 -4.95
C ASP A 507 2.47 1.81 -5.60
N HIS A 508 3.72 2.09 -5.18
CA HIS A 508 4.65 3.06 -5.75
C HIS A 508 5.86 2.38 -6.36
N ALA A 509 6.25 2.84 -7.55
CA ALA A 509 7.44 2.41 -8.24
C ALA A 509 8.68 2.97 -7.53
N LEU A 510 9.72 2.15 -7.50
CA LEU A 510 11.02 2.57 -7.02
C LEU A 510 11.72 3.39 -8.11
N VAL A 511 12.37 4.48 -7.71
CA VAL A 511 13.17 5.35 -8.58
C VAL A 511 14.64 5.23 -8.18
N ALA A 512 15.48 4.78 -9.09
CA ALA A 512 16.93 4.71 -8.88
C ALA A 512 17.65 5.57 -9.91
N VAL A 513 18.63 6.36 -9.47
CA VAL A 513 19.36 7.30 -10.33
C VAL A 513 20.83 7.35 -9.94
N ASP A 514 21.70 7.42 -10.95
CA ASP A 514 23.09 7.79 -10.75
C ASP A 514 23.25 9.30 -10.75
N LEU A 515 23.85 9.86 -9.69
CA LEU A 515 24.20 11.26 -9.60
C LEU A 515 25.72 11.42 -9.61
N LEU A 516 26.22 12.21 -10.55
CA LEU A 516 27.64 12.53 -10.69
C LEU A 516 27.89 13.93 -10.15
N LEU A 517 28.65 14.03 -9.07
CA LEU A 517 29.06 15.31 -8.50
C LEU A 517 30.08 16.00 -9.43
N ASP A 518 29.80 17.24 -9.84
CA ASP A 518 30.70 18.00 -10.70
C ASP A 518 32.03 18.29 -10.00
N SER A 519 33.13 17.83 -10.60
CA SER A 519 34.49 17.96 -10.06
C SER A 519 35.02 19.39 -10.06
N SER A 520 34.44 20.28 -10.87
CA SER A 520 34.84 21.69 -10.96
C SER A 520 34.51 22.51 -9.71
N GLU A 521 33.63 22.01 -8.83
CA GLU A 521 33.28 22.66 -7.58
C GLU A 521 33.98 22.09 -6.33
N ARG A 522 34.97 21.20 -6.50
CA ARG A 522 35.83 20.77 -5.37
C ARG A 522 36.81 21.87 -4.90
N SER A 523 37.01 22.92 -5.69
CA SER A 523 38.08 23.92 -5.49
C SER A 523 37.69 25.18 -4.72
N GLU A 524 36.47 25.28 -4.17
CA GLU A 524 36.06 26.41 -3.31
C GLU A 524 36.20 26.10 -1.81
N LEU A 525 36.89 25.02 -1.45
CA LEU A 525 37.25 24.67 -0.06
C LEU A 525 38.57 25.30 0.38
#